data_AF-A0A0P1FY03-F1
#
_entry.id   AF-A0A0P1FY03-F1
#
_cell.length_a   1.000
_cell.length_b   1.000
_cell.length_c   1.000
_cell.angle_alpha   90.00
_cell.angle_beta   90.00
_cell.angle_gamma   90.00
#
_symmetry.space_group_name_H-M   'P 1'
#
loop_
_entity.id
_entity.type
_entity.pdbx_description
1 polymer ?
#
loop_
_entity_poly.entity_id
_entity_poly.type
_entity_poly.pdbx_seq_one_letter_code
_entity_poly.pdbx_strand_id
1 'polypeptide(L)' 'MSNFRRRTIVPRFMVTMGIALMGAAYFELHLMPEPYQMSLGGLFGFLGTFWFLHAAGIFKS' A
#
# COMPACT_ATOMS: atom_id res chain seq x y z
N MET A 1 -19.28 -8.24 9.44
CA MET A 1 -18.08 -7.38 9.23
C MET A 1 -18.52 -5.92 9.30
N SER A 2 -17.83 -5.05 10.06
CA SER A 2 -18.20 -3.62 10.09
C SER A 2 -17.95 -2.96 8.73
N ASN A 3 -18.80 -1.99 8.35
CA ASN A 3 -18.65 -1.24 7.09
C ASN A 3 -17.26 -0.60 6.96
N PHE A 4 -16.68 -0.16 8.08
CA PHE A 4 -15.31 0.35 8.14
C PHE A 4 -14.27 -0.72 7.76
N ARG A 5 -14.38 -1.94 8.32
CA ARG A 5 -13.46 -3.04 7.99
C ARG A 5 -13.55 -3.43 6.51
N ARG A 6 -14.75 -3.41 5.91
CA ARG A 6 -14.93 -3.68 4.48
C ARG A 6 -14.29 -2.60 3.60
N ARG A 7 -14.36 -1.32 4.00
CA ARG A 7 -13.78 -0.18 3.27
C ARG A 7 -12.26 -0.07 3.42
N THR A 8 -11.68 -0.62 4.47
CA THR A 8 -10.25 -0.51 4.77
C THR A 8 -9.43 -1.74 4.40
N ILE A 9 -10.04 -2.85 3.97
CA ILE A 9 -9.31 -4.08 3.67
C ILE A 9 -8.42 -3.96 2.42
N VAL A 10 -8.95 -3.36 1.36
CA VAL A 10 -8.23 -3.10 0.11
C VAL A 10 -7.04 -2.15 0.34
N PRO A 11 -7.21 -0.97 0.97
CA PRO A 11 -6.07 -0.10 1.20
C PRO A 11 -5.03 -0.70 2.15
N ARG A 12 -5.43 -1.47 3.16
CA ARG A 12 -4.48 -2.22 4.01
C ARG A 12 -3.66 -3.22 3.19
N PHE A 13 -4.33 -3.99 2.33
CA PHE A 13 -3.65 -4.94 1.45
C PHE A 13 -2.66 -4.24 0.52
N MET A 14 -3.04 -3.11 -0.07
CA MET A 14 -2.14 -2.30 -0.91
C MET A 14 -0.91 -1.82 -0.13
N VAL A 15 -1.09 -1.29 1.08
CA VAL A 15 0.03 -0.86 1.93
C VAL A 15 0.95 -2.04 2.25
N THR A 16 0.38 -3.17 2.65
CA THR A 16 1.17 -4.38 2.94
C THR A 16 1.97 -4.84 1.72
N MET A 17 1.38 -4.79 0.52
CA MET A 17 2.08 -5.15 -0.71
C MET A 17 3.16 -4.15 -1.09
N GLY A 18 2.91 -2.85 -0.90
CA GLY A 18 3.90 -1.82 -1.10
C GLY A 18 5.14 -2.03 -0.23
N ILE A 19 4.91 -2.24 1.08
CA ILE A 19 5.97 -2.53 2.05
C ILE A 19 6.72 -3.83 1.71
N ALA A 20 6.01 -4.88 1.30
CA ALA A 20 6.64 -6.14 0.94
C ALA A 20 7.55 -6.00 -0.28
N LEU A 21 7.13 -5.26 -1.32
CA LEU A 21 7.94 -5.01 -2.51
C LEU A 21 9.18 -4.16 -2.21
N MET A 22 9.02 -3.09 -1.42
CA MET A 22 10.14 -2.24 -0.99
C MET A 22 11.09 -2.99 -0.06
N GLY A 23 10.56 -3.80 0.86
CA GLY A 23 11.35 -4.65 1.74
C GLY A 23 12.11 -5.71 0.94
N ALA A 24 11.47 -6.36 -0.04
CA ALA A 24 12.15 -7.28 -0.94
C ALA A 24 13.28 -6.58 -1.71
N ALA A 25 13.08 -5.34 -2.18
CA ALA A 25 14.14 -4.59 -2.86
C ALA A 25 15.30 -4.27 -1.90
N TYR A 26 14.99 -3.90 -0.65
CA TYR A 26 15.99 -3.64 0.40
C TYR A 26 16.85 -4.87 0.73
N PHE A 27 16.29 -6.08 0.66
CA PHE A 27 17.02 -7.33 0.88
C PHE A 27 17.58 -7.95 -0.41
N GLU A 28 17.65 -7.20 -1.51
CA GLU A 28 18.14 -7.69 -2.81
C GLU A 28 17.38 -8.93 -3.32
N LEU A 29 16.09 -9.05 -2.96
CA LEU A 29 15.16 -10.01 -3.53
C LEU A 29 14.48 -9.41 -4.76
N HIS A 30 15.01 -9.75 -5.93
CA HIS A 30 14.56 -9.20 -7.21
C HIS A 30 13.37 -10.01 -7.74
N LEU A 31 12.16 -9.61 -7.36
CA LEU A 31 10.92 -10.14 -7.94
C LEU A 31 10.65 -9.55 -9.34
N MET A 32 11.21 -8.37 -9.60
CA MET A 32 11.13 -7.64 -10.86
C MET A 32 12.35 -6.71 -10.96
N PRO A 33 12.58 -6.04 -12.12
CA PRO A 33 13.72 -5.13 -12.23
C PRO A 33 13.63 -3.98 -11.22
N GLU A 34 14.78 -3.64 -10.65
CA GLU A 34 14.98 -2.72 -9.51
C GLU A 34 14.18 -1.40 -9.56
N PRO A 35 14.15 -0.65 -10.69
CA PRO A 35 13.37 0.59 -10.72
C PRO A 35 11.86 0.35 -10.66
N TYR A 36 11.36 -0.76 -11.21
CA TYR A 36 9.94 -1.09 -11.17
C TYR A 36 9.51 -1.60 -9.80
N GLN A 37 10.36 -2.40 -9.13
CA GLN A 37 10.04 -2.94 -7.81
C GLN A 37 9.87 -1.83 -6.77
N MET A 38 10.82 -0.90 -6.75
CA MET A 38 10.78 0.26 -5.85
C MET A 38 9.64 1.22 -6.20
N SER A 39 9.42 1.49 -7.50
CA SER A 39 8.33 2.37 -7.94
C SER A 39 6.95 1.81 -7.62
N LEU A 40 6.70 0.53 -7.89
CA LEU A 40 5.42 -0.13 -7.57
C LEU A 40 5.21 -0.25 -6.07
N GLY A 41 6.28 -0.57 -5.33
CA GLY A 41 6.26 -0.58 -3.87
C GLY A 41 5.82 0.76 -3.29
N GLY A 42 6.46 1.84 -3.73
CA GLY A 42 6.12 3.21 -3.34
C GLY A 42 4.70 3.62 -3.75
N LEU A 43 4.28 3.30 -4.98
CA LEU A 43 2.95 3.62 -5.49
C LEU A 43 1.85 2.93 -4.67
N PHE A 44 1.99 1.63 -4.39
CA PHE A 44 1.02 0.90 -3.56
C PHE A 44 1.01 1.38 -2.11
N GLY A 45 2.18 1.69 -1.54
CA GLY A 45 2.29 2.28 -0.21
C GLY A 45 1.56 3.63 -0.13
N PHE A 46 1.80 4.52 -1.09
CA PHE A 46 1.18 5.85 -1.13
C PHE A 46 -0.34 5.77 -1.35
N LEU A 47 -0.79 5.09 -2.42
CA LEU A 47 -2.22 4.99 -2.76
C LEU A 47 -3.01 4.25 -1.67
N GLY A 48 -2.44 3.17 -1.14
CA GLY A 48 -3.04 2.42 -0.04
C GLY A 48 -3.21 3.29 1.21
N THR A 49 -2.18 4.06 1.57
CA THR A 49 -2.24 4.99 2.72
C THR A 49 -3.26 6.10 2.48
N PHE A 50 -3.21 6.75 1.32
CA PHE A 50 -4.16 7.80 0.95
C PHE A 50 -5.62 7.32 1.04
N TRP A 51 -5.92 6.16 0.44
CA TRP A 51 -7.25 5.58 0.49
C TRP A 51 -7.62 5.15 1.91
N PHE A 52 -6.69 4.62 2.70
CA PHE A 52 -6.97 4.32 4.11
C PHE A 52 -7.39 5.57 4.89
N LEU A 53 -6.65 6.67 4.76
CA LEU A 53 -6.95 7.95 5.42
C LEU A 53 -8.29 8.53 4.95
N HIS A 54 -8.58 8.43 3.65
CA HIS A 54 -9.87 8.82 3.09
C HIS A 54 -11.02 7.95 3.63
N ALA A 55 -10.85 6.63 3.71
CA ALA A 55 -11.83 5.71 4.28
C ALA A 55 -12.03 5.89 5.79
N ALA A 56 -11.00 6.36 6.49
CA ALA A 56 -11.04 6.78 7.90
C ALA A 56 -11.79 8.11 8.12
N GLY A 57 -12.11 8.85 7.05
CA GLY A 57 -12.88 10.08 7.12
C GLY A 57 -12.07 11.30 7.51
N ILE A 58 -10.74 11.26 7.42
CA ILE A 58 -9.86 12.39 7.76
C ILE A 58 -10.09 13.59 6.83
N PHE A 59 -10.47 13.35 5.56
CA PHE A 59 -10.69 14.40 4.55
C PHE A 59 -12.15 14.83 4.39
N LYS A 60 -13.05 14.43 5.30
CA LYS A 60 -14.44 14.94 5.29
C LYS A 60 -14.48 16.31 5.99
N SER A 61 -14.36 17.36 5.19
CA SER A 61 -14.88 18.70 5.49
C SER A 61 -16.38 18.75 5.26
#